data_AF-A0A8C1V403-F1
#
_entry.id   AF-A0A8C1V403-F1
#
_cell.length_a   1.000
_cell.length_b   1.000
_cell.length_c   1.000
_cell.angle_alpha   90.00
_cell.angle_beta   90.00
_cell.angle_gamma   90.00
#
_symmetry.space_group_name_H-M   'P 1'
#
loop_
_entity.id
_entity.type
_entity.pdbx_description
1 polymer ?
#
loop_
_entity_poly.entity_id
_entity_poly.type
_entity_poly.pdbx_seq_one_letter_code
_entity_poly.pdbx_strand_id
1 'polypeptide(L)'
;IPRRGRLQKRESFALVKGAVLLVEEGEREGLNEETLPSLLGPRQGGRASDTQRRHLHAMISLLRPEDTVKLAVRLESVSPVRVRYLLIIGTLNQKQESLLLGMDFPGSDSDECTIGLVLPIWSDTQVYLDGDGGFSVTSAEVTRIFKPVSIQTMWSVLQALHGCCERAVRGAVIPGCGLEWAQHYRDNVESDQHCLNEWAAMTGLESVRRGTGGRSSLNRESVEKDIKAQLRDIMRTEDLENITSKQVRTALESRIGIDMKDYKEYIDNEMMVTMAQMDKPSRILDYLYLGSEWNAANFEELQKNNVGYILNVTKEIDNFFPESYSYMNVRVYDVEATDLLSYWNNTYMFISKARKSGQAILVHCKMGVSRSASTVIAYLMKQQGWTLDQALNHVRERRSIVQPNEGFLKQLHTYSGILNPEIRQPSVHNEAATGSEQEQKEEDSESPEEESSYEEEETDVRKCHIILMLLSLFFYPKSMFISMPL
;
A
#
# COMPACT_ATOMS: atom_id res chain seq x y z
N ILE A 1 -15.59 0.77 -41.66
CA ILE A 1 -15.69 1.54 -40.40
C ILE A 1 -17.17 1.56 -40.01
N PRO A 2 -17.54 0.97 -38.86
CA PRO A 2 -17.80 1.77 -37.66
C PRO A 2 -17.13 1.24 -36.39
N ARG A 3 -17.17 2.11 -35.37
CA ARG A 3 -16.26 2.30 -34.24
C ARG A 3 -16.34 1.22 -33.15
N ARG A 4 -15.17 0.73 -32.72
CA ARG A 4 -14.94 -0.02 -31.47
C ARG A 4 -15.10 0.93 -30.27
N GLY A 5 -15.93 0.55 -29.29
CA GLY A 5 -16.03 1.23 -28.01
C GLY A 5 -14.73 1.07 -27.20
N ARG A 6 -14.19 2.19 -26.73
CA ARG A 6 -12.98 2.28 -25.91
C ARG A 6 -13.39 2.23 -24.43
N LEU A 7 -12.87 1.24 -23.69
CA LEU A 7 -13.00 1.14 -22.23
C LEU A 7 -12.13 2.21 -21.56
N GLN A 8 -12.70 2.99 -20.64
CA GLN A 8 -11.96 3.97 -19.83
C GLN A 8 -11.24 3.30 -18.65
N LYS A 9 -9.99 3.72 -18.45
CA LYS A 9 -9.10 3.42 -17.32
C LYS A 9 -9.56 4.16 -16.06
N ARG A 10 -9.36 3.56 -14.88
CA ARG A 10 -9.14 4.30 -13.64
C ARG A 10 -7.92 3.74 -12.92
N GLU A 11 -6.90 4.57 -12.80
CA GLU A 11 -5.70 4.39 -11.98
C GLU A 11 -5.88 5.22 -10.69
N SER A 12 -5.30 4.81 -9.56
CA SER A 12 -5.39 5.53 -8.28
C SER A 12 -4.03 5.55 -7.59
N PHE A 13 -3.58 6.71 -7.13
CA PHE A 13 -2.43 6.91 -6.23
C PHE A 13 -2.72 8.07 -5.26
N ALA A 14 -2.04 8.14 -4.10
CA ALA A 14 -2.19 9.15 -3.02
C ALA A 14 -0.94 10.03 -2.84
N LEU A 15 -1.12 11.32 -2.56
CA LEU A 15 -0.12 12.40 -2.65
C LEU A 15 0.74 12.47 -1.37
N VAL A 16 2.06 12.47 -1.51
CA VAL A 16 3.01 12.86 -0.46
C VAL A 16 3.95 13.89 -1.07
N LYS A 17 4.22 15.02 -0.42
CA LYS A 17 5.19 15.98 -0.97
C LYS A 17 6.57 15.32 -1.01
N GLY A 18 7.06 15.05 -2.22
CA GLY A 18 8.28 14.28 -2.48
C GLY A 18 8.06 13.00 -3.29
N ALA A 19 6.81 12.51 -3.36
CA ALA A 19 6.36 11.47 -4.28
C ALA A 19 5.37 12.10 -5.27
N VAL A 20 5.75 12.19 -6.55
CA VAL A 20 4.85 12.78 -7.54
C VAL A 20 3.80 11.75 -7.97
N LEU A 21 2.55 12.12 -7.72
CA LEU A 21 1.33 11.48 -8.15
C LEU A 21 0.97 11.99 -9.54
N LEU A 22 0.76 11.08 -10.48
CA LEU A 22 0.29 11.45 -11.81
C LEU A 22 -1.22 11.69 -11.80
N VAL A 23 -1.57 12.85 -12.33
CA VAL A 23 -2.91 13.44 -12.49
C VAL A 23 -3.65 12.73 -13.63
N GLU A 24 -4.97 12.64 -13.48
CA GLU A 24 -5.95 12.12 -14.42
C GLU A 24 -5.79 12.64 -15.87
N GLU A 25 -5.83 11.74 -16.86
CA GLU A 25 -6.23 12.09 -18.21
C GLU A 25 -7.75 11.94 -18.34
N GLY A 26 -8.46 13.05 -18.16
CA GLY A 26 -9.80 13.26 -18.69
C GLY A 26 -9.75 13.33 -20.22
N GLU A 27 -10.73 12.69 -20.84
CA GLU A 27 -10.83 12.51 -22.29
C GLU A 27 -10.85 13.81 -23.09
N ARG A 28 -10.10 13.84 -24.20
CA ARG A 28 -10.28 14.81 -25.27
C ARG A 28 -11.53 14.43 -26.08
N GLU A 29 -12.58 15.23 -25.98
CA GLU A 29 -13.47 15.53 -27.11
C GLU A 29 -13.45 17.04 -27.37
N GLY A 30 -13.24 17.41 -28.64
CA GLY A 30 -12.94 18.78 -29.04
C GLY A 30 -14.16 19.69 -29.12
N LEU A 31 -13.91 21.00 -29.02
CA LEU A 31 -14.14 21.98 -30.10
C LEU A 31 -13.83 23.41 -29.59
N ASN A 32 -13.21 24.17 -30.51
CA ASN A 32 -13.12 25.62 -30.64
C ASN A 32 -11.99 26.40 -29.94
N GLU A 33 -11.14 26.95 -30.80
CA GLU A 33 -10.34 28.15 -30.60
C GLU A 33 -11.23 29.34 -30.19
N GLU A 34 -10.58 30.34 -29.58
CA GLU A 34 -11.11 31.62 -29.11
C GLU A 34 -11.78 31.57 -27.73
N THR A 35 -10.99 31.82 -26.68
CA THR A 35 -11.12 32.99 -25.76
C THR A 35 -10.25 32.74 -24.53
N LEU A 36 -9.10 33.42 -24.42
CA LEU A 36 -8.51 33.68 -23.09
C LEU A 36 -9.49 34.57 -22.31
N PRO A 37 -9.77 34.25 -21.03
CA PRO A 37 -9.32 35.20 -20.02
C PRO A 37 -8.70 34.55 -18.78
N SER A 38 -7.62 35.19 -18.36
CA SER A 38 -6.97 35.17 -17.07
C SER A 38 -7.90 35.16 -15.85
N LEU A 39 -7.76 34.18 -14.96
CA LEU A 39 -8.08 34.32 -13.53
C LEU A 39 -7.03 33.61 -12.68
N LEU A 40 -5.94 34.33 -12.41
CA LEU A 40 -5.08 34.10 -11.26
C LEU A 40 -5.83 34.48 -9.99
N GLY A 41 -5.92 33.55 -9.03
CA GLY A 41 -6.04 33.86 -7.61
C GLY A 41 -4.76 33.38 -6.90
N PRO A 42 -4.02 34.25 -6.19
CA PRO A 42 -2.71 33.91 -5.65
C PRO A 42 -2.86 33.05 -4.39
N ARG A 43 -2.50 31.77 -4.46
CA ARG A 43 -2.24 30.96 -3.27
C ARG A 43 -0.73 30.81 -3.12
N GLN A 44 -0.20 31.37 -2.03
CA GLN A 44 1.21 31.32 -1.65
C GLN A 44 1.68 29.86 -1.53
N GLY A 45 2.43 29.41 -2.54
CA GLY A 45 3.12 28.12 -2.62
C GLY A 45 4.19 28.18 -3.72
N GLY A 46 4.87 29.32 -3.82
CA GLY A 46 5.66 29.71 -4.99
C GLY A 46 6.99 28.96 -5.11
N ARG A 47 7.33 28.60 -6.34
CA ARG A 47 8.65 28.13 -6.81
C ARG A 47 9.00 26.67 -6.57
N ALA A 48 8.83 26.11 -5.37
CA ALA A 48 9.18 24.69 -5.11
C ALA A 48 8.22 23.70 -5.79
N SER A 49 6.91 23.98 -5.75
CA SER A 49 5.88 23.18 -6.42
C SER A 49 6.00 23.26 -7.95
N ASP A 50 6.35 24.44 -8.48
CA ASP A 50 6.52 24.63 -9.93
C ASP A 50 7.74 23.89 -10.46
N THR A 51 8.82 23.86 -9.68
CA THR A 51 10.06 23.16 -10.03
C THR A 51 9.86 21.64 -10.07
N GLN A 52 9.18 21.08 -9.07
CA GLN A 52 8.83 19.65 -9.07
C GLN A 52 7.95 19.27 -10.27
N ARG A 53 7.00 20.14 -10.63
CA ARG A 53 6.15 19.93 -11.81
C ARG A 53 6.94 19.97 -13.12
N ARG A 54 7.91 20.89 -13.24
CA ARG A 54 8.82 20.97 -14.40
C ARG A 54 9.67 19.71 -14.51
N HIS A 55 10.30 19.27 -13.42
CA HIS A 55 11.06 18.03 -13.39
C HIS A 55 10.19 16.83 -13.78
N LEU A 56 8.97 16.71 -13.25
CA LEU A 56 8.06 15.63 -13.62
C LEU A 56 7.80 15.60 -15.13
N HIS A 57 7.50 16.76 -15.71
CA HIS A 57 7.25 16.86 -17.14
C HIS A 57 8.47 16.42 -17.97
N ALA A 58 9.67 16.84 -17.57
CA ALA A 58 10.91 16.42 -18.21
C ALA A 58 11.12 14.90 -18.11
N MET A 59 10.90 14.31 -16.93
CA MET A 59 11.03 12.87 -16.72
C MET A 59 10.05 12.06 -17.58
N ILE A 60 8.79 12.48 -17.64
CA ILE A 60 7.76 11.81 -18.46
C ILE A 60 8.08 11.92 -19.95
N SER A 61 8.67 13.04 -20.40
CA SER A 61 9.01 13.23 -21.81
C SER A 61 10.06 12.26 -22.34
N LEU A 62 10.87 11.65 -21.45
CA LEU A 62 11.84 10.61 -21.78
C LEU A 62 11.25 9.20 -21.75
N LEU A 63 10.00 9.04 -21.29
CA LEU A 63 9.36 7.73 -21.23
C LEU A 63 8.69 7.38 -22.55
N ARG A 64 8.58 6.09 -22.83
CA ARG A 64 7.81 5.61 -23.97
C ARG A 64 6.31 5.89 -23.72
N PRO A 65 5.53 6.15 -24.77
CA PRO A 65 4.10 6.42 -24.64
C PRO A 65 3.30 5.33 -23.92
N GLU A 66 3.78 4.08 -23.94
CA GLU A 66 3.14 2.92 -23.32
C GLU A 66 3.49 2.73 -21.83
N ASP A 67 4.45 3.50 -21.31
CA ASP A 67 4.98 3.33 -19.97
C ASP A 67 4.42 4.37 -19.01
N THR A 68 4.12 3.93 -17.79
CA THR A 68 3.54 4.77 -16.74
C THR A 68 4.43 4.79 -15.51
N VAL A 69 4.57 5.98 -14.91
CA VAL A 69 5.26 6.14 -13.64
C VAL A 69 4.33 5.71 -12.51
N LYS A 70 4.74 4.70 -11.75
CA LYS A 70 4.06 4.23 -10.53
C LYS A 70 4.45 5.05 -9.32
N LEU A 71 5.71 5.48 -9.26
CA LEU A 71 6.25 6.30 -8.19
C LEU A 71 7.48 7.05 -8.69
N ALA A 72 7.63 8.33 -8.33
CA ALA A 72 8.86 9.09 -8.53
C ALA A 72 9.30 9.69 -7.20
N VAL A 73 10.53 9.42 -6.79
CA VAL A 73 11.09 9.93 -5.53
C VAL A 73 12.41 10.62 -5.73
N ARG A 74 12.70 11.62 -4.90
CA ARG A 74 14.00 12.29 -4.89
C ARG A 74 14.99 11.54 -4.00
N LEU A 75 16.23 11.42 -4.45
CA LEU A 75 17.34 10.86 -3.67
C LEU A 75 18.28 11.97 -3.17
N GLU A 76 19.00 11.66 -2.10
CA GLU A 76 20.21 12.38 -1.71
C GLU A 76 21.25 12.23 -2.81
N SER A 77 21.99 13.31 -3.09
CA SER A 77 23.13 13.30 -4.00
C SER A 77 24.38 13.78 -3.29
N VAL A 78 25.52 13.23 -3.69
CA VAL A 78 26.84 13.69 -3.23
C VAL A 78 27.09 15.13 -3.70
N SER A 79 26.53 15.54 -4.84
CA SER A 79 26.60 16.90 -5.33
C SER A 79 25.42 17.74 -4.82
N PRO A 80 25.66 18.90 -4.19
CA PRO A 80 24.58 19.75 -3.69
C PRO A 80 23.80 20.45 -4.81
N VAL A 81 24.35 20.47 -6.04
CA VAL A 81 23.74 21.14 -7.20
C VAL A 81 22.83 20.19 -7.98
N ARG A 82 23.22 18.91 -8.08
CA ARG A 82 22.50 17.92 -8.89
C ARG A 82 21.26 17.44 -8.17
N VAL A 83 20.21 17.17 -8.94
CA VAL A 83 18.98 16.58 -8.42
C VAL A 83 18.80 15.21 -9.05
N ARG A 84 18.58 14.19 -8.22
CA ARG A 84 18.41 12.80 -8.66
C ARG A 84 17.03 12.32 -8.30
N TYR A 85 16.40 11.62 -9.23
CA TYR A 85 15.13 10.95 -9.03
C TYR A 85 15.28 9.46 -9.28
N LEU A 86 14.59 8.66 -8.47
CA LEU A 86 14.36 7.25 -8.73
C LEU A 86 12.89 7.06 -9.08
N LEU A 87 12.64 6.50 -10.26
CA LEU A 87 11.30 6.22 -10.75
C LEU A 87 11.07 4.72 -10.75
N ILE A 88 9.89 4.33 -10.30
CA ILE A 88 9.33 3.00 -10.52
C ILE A 88 8.37 3.14 -11.68
N ILE A 89 8.68 2.50 -12.80
CA ILE A 89 7.83 2.52 -13.98
C ILE A 89 7.26 1.13 -14.25
N GLY A 90 6.09 1.08 -14.87
CA GLY A 90 5.54 -0.12 -15.45
C GLY A 90 5.04 0.15 -16.86
N THR A 91 4.63 -0.91 -17.54
CA THR A 91 4.11 -0.82 -18.90
C THR A 91 2.64 -1.22 -18.94
N LEU A 92 1.85 -0.54 -19.78
CA LEU A 92 0.41 -0.80 -19.90
C LEU A 92 0.11 -2.20 -20.46
N ASN A 93 1.02 -2.74 -21.27
CA ASN A 93 0.85 -4.02 -21.96
C ASN A 93 1.03 -5.22 -21.01
N GLN A 94 1.87 -5.08 -19.98
CA GLN A 94 2.25 -6.15 -19.06
C GLN A 94 2.32 -5.62 -17.64
N LYS A 95 1.19 -5.69 -16.92
CA LYS A 95 1.06 -5.17 -15.54
C LYS A 95 2.03 -5.80 -14.53
N GLN A 96 2.56 -6.99 -14.83
CA GLN A 96 3.49 -7.72 -13.97
C GLN A 96 4.93 -7.21 -14.07
N GLU A 97 5.28 -6.52 -15.16
CA GLU A 97 6.62 -6.03 -15.40
C GLU A 97 6.81 -4.64 -14.79
N SER A 98 7.99 -4.39 -14.21
CA SER A 98 8.35 -3.09 -13.63
C SER A 98 9.85 -2.87 -13.72
N LEU A 99 10.26 -1.60 -13.83
CA LEU A 99 11.64 -1.18 -14.00
C LEU A 99 11.93 0.00 -13.07
N LEU A 100 13.14 0.05 -12.53
CA LEU A 100 13.65 1.23 -11.84
C LEU A 100 14.49 2.06 -12.81
N LEU A 101 14.18 3.35 -12.89
CA LEU A 101 14.97 4.33 -13.64
C LEU A 101 15.55 5.37 -12.68
N GLY A 102 16.87 5.55 -12.74
CA GLY A 102 17.54 6.69 -12.11
C GLY A 102 17.68 7.81 -13.12
N MET A 103 17.15 8.98 -12.78
CA MET A 103 17.16 10.17 -13.61
C MET A 103 17.96 11.28 -12.94
N ASP A 104 18.78 11.97 -13.73
CA ASP A 104 19.68 13.01 -13.27
C ASP A 104 19.34 14.37 -13.91
N PHE A 105 19.24 15.38 -13.06
CA PHE A 105 19.13 16.79 -13.44
C PHE A 105 20.43 17.52 -13.11
N PRO A 106 21.00 18.29 -14.06
CA PRO A 106 22.23 19.06 -13.83
C PRO A 106 22.11 20.09 -12.69
N GLY A 107 20.90 20.60 -12.45
CA GLY A 107 20.60 21.62 -11.44
C GLY A 107 19.14 21.59 -11.01
N SER A 108 18.84 22.20 -9.86
CA SER A 108 17.46 22.28 -9.34
C SER A 108 16.50 23.09 -10.20
N ASP A 109 16.99 23.98 -11.06
CA ASP A 109 16.16 24.79 -11.95
C ASP A 109 16.14 24.26 -13.39
N SER A 110 16.80 23.14 -13.68
CA SER A 110 16.92 22.59 -15.03
C SER A 110 15.63 21.94 -15.50
N ASP A 111 15.29 22.15 -16.77
CA ASP A 111 14.14 21.53 -17.43
C ASP A 111 14.52 20.29 -18.25
N GLU A 112 15.80 19.93 -18.27
CA GLU A 112 16.34 18.77 -18.98
C GLU A 112 16.86 17.73 -17.99
N CYS A 113 16.59 16.45 -18.27
CA CYS A 113 17.10 15.34 -17.48
C CYS A 113 17.68 14.26 -18.37
N THR A 114 18.50 13.41 -17.76
CA THR A 114 19.14 12.27 -18.43
C THR A 114 18.88 11.00 -17.65
N ILE A 115 18.93 9.86 -18.33
CA ILE A 115 18.83 8.55 -17.69
C ILE A 115 20.24 8.10 -17.29
N GLY A 116 20.44 7.82 -16.01
CA GLY A 116 21.72 7.40 -15.46
C GLY A 116 21.72 5.99 -14.87
N LEU A 117 20.54 5.41 -14.62
CA LEU A 117 20.41 4.04 -14.14
C LEU A 117 19.18 3.37 -14.74
N VAL A 118 19.35 2.11 -15.11
CA VAL A 118 18.28 1.22 -15.54
C VAL A 118 18.42 -0.09 -14.77
N LEU A 119 17.48 -0.39 -13.87
CA LEU A 119 17.53 -1.56 -13.01
C LEU A 119 16.22 -2.36 -13.07
N PRO A 120 16.17 -3.45 -13.86
CA PRO A 120 14.99 -4.32 -13.98
C PRO A 120 14.52 -4.89 -12.64
N ILE A 121 13.21 -5.07 -12.46
CA ILE A 121 12.65 -5.79 -11.30
C ILE A 121 12.23 -7.19 -11.75
N TRP A 122 13.04 -8.17 -11.36
CA TRP A 122 12.81 -9.59 -11.60
C TRP A 122 12.08 -10.25 -10.43
N SER A 123 11.64 -11.49 -10.63
CA SER A 123 11.02 -12.32 -9.58
C SER A 123 11.96 -12.64 -8.40
N ASP A 124 13.27 -12.62 -8.61
CA ASP A 124 14.30 -12.84 -7.59
C ASP A 124 14.86 -11.54 -6.99
N THR A 125 14.28 -10.38 -7.35
CA THR A 125 14.76 -9.09 -6.85
C THR A 125 14.56 -8.99 -5.34
N GLN A 126 15.63 -8.68 -4.62
CA GLN A 126 15.64 -8.54 -3.17
C GLN A 126 15.82 -7.09 -2.77
N VAL A 127 15.13 -6.67 -1.71
CA VAL A 127 15.19 -5.30 -1.19
C VAL A 127 15.49 -5.36 0.31
N TYR A 128 16.51 -4.63 0.75
CA TYR A 128 16.97 -4.59 2.15
C TYR A 128 17.18 -3.16 2.63
N LEU A 129 17.05 -2.93 3.93
CA LEU A 129 17.50 -1.68 4.55
C LEU A 129 19.03 -1.71 4.68
N ASP A 130 19.68 -0.58 4.40
CA ASP A 130 21.14 -0.47 4.38
C ASP A 130 21.73 -0.14 5.78
N GLY A 131 20.89 0.22 6.77
CA GLY A 131 21.34 0.66 8.10
C GLY A 131 21.84 2.11 8.15
N ASP A 132 22.06 2.72 6.98
CA ASP A 132 22.48 4.12 6.85
C ASP A 132 21.40 5.07 6.34
N GLY A 133 20.13 4.70 6.52
CA GLY A 133 19.02 5.53 6.07
C GLY A 133 18.70 5.41 4.59
N GLY A 134 19.20 4.36 3.96
CA GLY A 134 18.91 3.98 2.59
C GLY A 134 18.37 2.56 2.51
N PHE A 135 18.07 2.15 1.29
CA PHE A 135 17.72 0.77 0.98
C PHE A 135 18.58 0.28 -0.19
N SER A 136 18.87 -1.01 -0.18
CA SER A 136 19.54 -1.69 -1.29
C SER A 136 18.52 -2.49 -2.10
N VAL A 137 18.72 -2.53 -3.41
CA VAL A 137 17.98 -3.39 -4.34
C VAL A 137 19.00 -4.28 -5.04
N THR A 138 18.82 -5.59 -4.92
CA THR A 138 19.63 -6.59 -5.60
C THR A 138 18.80 -7.20 -6.71
N SER A 139 19.22 -6.99 -7.96
CA SER A 139 18.56 -7.49 -9.15
C SER A 139 19.61 -8.07 -10.10
N ALA A 140 19.42 -9.32 -10.54
CA ALA A 140 20.37 -10.04 -11.40
C ALA A 140 21.83 -9.94 -10.90
N GLU A 141 22.04 -10.24 -9.61
CA GLU A 141 23.34 -10.20 -8.90
C GLU A 141 23.97 -8.80 -8.73
N VAL A 142 23.29 -7.74 -9.19
CA VAL A 142 23.76 -6.36 -9.01
C VAL A 142 23.00 -5.72 -7.85
N THR A 143 23.74 -5.37 -6.80
CA THR A 143 23.21 -4.59 -5.67
C THR A 143 23.45 -3.11 -5.89
N ARG A 144 22.40 -2.29 -5.72
CA ARG A 144 22.45 -0.82 -5.76
C ARG A 144 21.84 -0.25 -4.48
N ILE A 145 22.49 0.77 -3.90
CA ILE A 145 22.03 1.44 -2.69
C ILE A 145 21.42 2.79 -3.06
N PHE A 146 20.27 3.10 -2.47
CA PHE A 146 19.55 4.35 -2.69
C PHE A 146 19.29 5.02 -1.34
N LYS A 147 19.50 6.34 -1.28
CA LYS A 147 19.26 7.15 -0.08
C LYS A 147 18.17 8.18 -0.36
N PRO A 148 16.92 7.92 0.05
CA PRO A 148 15.82 8.86 -0.10
C PRO A 148 16.03 10.13 0.72
N VAL A 149 15.49 11.27 0.25
CA VAL A 149 15.62 12.56 0.95
C VAL A 149 14.84 12.66 2.27
N SER A 150 13.96 11.69 2.54
CA SER A 150 13.23 11.62 3.82
C SER A 150 12.76 10.21 4.13
N ILE A 151 12.45 9.99 5.41
CA ILE A 151 11.92 8.73 5.93
C ILE A 151 10.56 8.40 5.28
N GLN A 152 9.71 9.41 5.06
CA GLN A 152 8.45 9.23 4.32
C GLN A 152 8.71 8.74 2.89
N THR A 153 9.67 9.35 2.21
CA THR A 153 10.05 8.95 0.85
C THR A 153 10.56 7.50 0.82
N MET A 154 11.38 7.12 1.80
CA MET A 154 11.88 5.75 1.95
C MET A 154 10.74 4.74 2.11
N TRP A 155 9.78 5.00 3.00
CA TRP A 155 8.61 4.15 3.18
C TRP A 155 7.80 3.97 1.89
N SER A 156 7.48 5.08 1.20
CA SER A 156 6.73 5.04 -0.06
C SER A 156 7.40 4.17 -1.12
N VAL A 157 8.74 4.26 -1.25
CA VAL A 157 9.50 3.45 -2.22
C VAL A 157 9.47 1.99 -1.85
N LEU A 158 9.71 1.65 -0.59
CA LEU A 158 9.74 0.26 -0.14
C LEU A 158 8.38 -0.43 -0.32
N GLN A 159 7.29 0.27 -0.04
CA GLN A 159 5.93 -0.25 -0.30
C GLN A 159 5.70 -0.50 -1.80
N ALA A 160 6.04 0.47 -2.64
CA ALA A 160 5.86 0.34 -4.09
C ALA A 160 6.75 -0.75 -4.70
N LEU A 161 8.00 -0.87 -4.25
CA LEU A 161 8.95 -1.91 -4.66
C LEU A 161 8.46 -3.30 -4.27
N HIS A 162 7.99 -3.48 -3.03
CA HIS A 162 7.45 -4.76 -2.58
C HIS A 162 6.27 -5.20 -3.46
N GLY A 163 5.35 -4.28 -3.76
CA GLY A 163 4.24 -4.55 -4.68
C GLY A 163 4.70 -4.88 -6.11
N CYS A 164 5.82 -4.32 -6.58
CA CYS A 164 6.42 -4.69 -7.87
C CYS A 164 7.06 -6.08 -7.83
N CYS A 165 7.81 -6.41 -6.78
CA CYS A 165 8.45 -7.72 -6.63
C CYS A 165 7.40 -8.84 -6.55
N GLU A 166 6.32 -8.63 -5.78
CA GLU A 166 5.22 -9.59 -5.70
C GLU A 166 4.56 -9.85 -7.07
N ARG A 167 4.35 -8.80 -7.86
CA ARG A 167 3.84 -8.92 -9.23
C ARG A 167 4.82 -9.64 -10.15
N ALA A 168 6.11 -9.33 -10.07
CA ALA A 168 7.15 -10.01 -10.84
C ALA A 168 7.20 -11.52 -10.52
N VAL A 169 7.08 -11.89 -9.24
CA VAL A 169 6.97 -13.29 -8.79
C VAL A 169 5.72 -13.97 -9.37
N ARG A 170 4.55 -13.32 -9.26
CA ARG A 170 3.29 -13.87 -9.81
C ARG A 170 3.31 -14.00 -11.33
N GLY A 171 4.00 -13.09 -12.01
CA GLY A 171 4.18 -13.10 -13.47
C GLY A 171 5.34 -13.96 -13.97
N ALA A 172 6.09 -14.62 -13.08
CA ALA A 172 7.30 -15.38 -13.41
C ALA A 172 8.30 -14.59 -14.29
N VAL A 173 8.46 -13.29 -14.00
CA VAL A 173 9.35 -12.41 -14.76
C VAL A 173 10.80 -12.76 -14.38
N ILE A 174 11.58 -13.23 -15.35
CA ILE A 174 12.97 -13.68 -15.15
C ILE A 174 13.89 -13.08 -16.21
N PRO A 175 15.20 -12.95 -15.94
CA PRO A 175 16.16 -12.52 -16.96
C PRO A 175 16.05 -13.36 -18.23
N GLY A 176 15.81 -12.71 -19.37
CA GLY A 176 15.63 -13.35 -20.68
C GLY A 176 14.19 -13.74 -21.04
N CYS A 177 13.24 -13.63 -20.11
CA CYS A 177 11.81 -13.81 -20.37
C CYS A 177 11.00 -12.71 -19.67
N GLY A 178 10.73 -11.64 -20.42
CA GLY A 178 10.08 -10.41 -19.94
C GLY A 178 11.05 -9.23 -19.83
N LEU A 179 10.51 -8.02 -19.70
CA LEU A 179 11.27 -6.76 -19.61
C LEU A 179 12.17 -6.49 -20.83
N GLU A 180 11.81 -7.00 -22.02
CA GLU A 180 12.53 -6.72 -23.28
C GLU A 180 12.61 -5.21 -23.55
N TRP A 181 11.56 -4.50 -23.18
CA TRP A 181 11.49 -3.06 -23.29
C TRP A 181 12.47 -2.28 -22.42
N ALA A 182 13.02 -2.89 -21.37
CA ALA A 182 14.07 -2.26 -20.59
C ALA A 182 15.31 -1.96 -21.44
N GLN A 183 15.52 -2.70 -22.55
CA GLN A 183 16.62 -2.44 -23.49
C GLN A 183 16.56 -1.04 -24.09
N HIS A 184 15.35 -0.55 -24.41
CA HIS A 184 15.18 0.82 -24.90
C HIS A 184 15.79 1.85 -23.95
N TYR A 185 15.58 1.68 -22.65
CA TYR A 185 16.15 2.60 -21.65
C TYR A 185 17.65 2.39 -21.45
N ARG A 186 18.15 1.15 -21.55
CA ARG A 186 19.60 0.86 -21.45
C ARG A 186 20.39 1.51 -22.58
N ASP A 187 19.82 1.53 -23.79
CA ASP A 187 20.46 2.13 -24.96
C ASP A 187 20.47 3.67 -24.90
N ASN A 188 19.64 4.28 -24.04
CA ASN A 188 19.52 5.73 -23.85
C ASN A 188 20.06 6.21 -22.49
N VAL A 189 21.06 5.50 -21.92
CA VAL A 189 21.77 5.98 -20.72
C VAL A 189 22.78 7.04 -21.14
N GLU A 190 22.50 8.30 -20.82
CA GLU A 190 23.24 9.47 -21.32
C GLU A 190 23.84 10.36 -20.21
N SER A 191 23.64 10.02 -18.94
CA SER A 191 24.18 10.83 -17.84
C SER A 191 25.71 10.89 -17.83
N ASP A 192 26.27 12.02 -17.36
CA ASP A 192 27.72 12.20 -17.23
C ASP A 192 28.40 11.08 -16.43
N GLN A 193 29.68 10.83 -16.70
CA GLN A 193 30.48 9.84 -15.98
C GLN A 193 30.42 9.98 -14.44
N HIS A 194 30.35 11.21 -13.93
CA HIS A 194 30.21 11.46 -12.49
C HIS A 194 28.88 10.93 -11.93
N CYS A 195 27.77 11.14 -12.66
CA CYS A 195 26.46 10.58 -12.31
C CYS A 195 26.47 9.06 -12.40
N LEU A 196 27.02 8.50 -13.47
CA LEU A 196 27.10 7.04 -13.65
C LEU A 196 27.91 6.38 -12.53
N ASN A 197 29.05 6.99 -12.17
CA ASN A 197 29.86 6.53 -11.05
C ASN A 197 29.10 6.62 -9.72
N GLU A 198 28.31 7.67 -9.50
CA GLU A 198 27.50 7.82 -8.29
C GLU A 198 26.35 6.79 -8.26
N TRP A 199 25.71 6.47 -9.39
CA TRP A 199 24.74 5.37 -9.47
C TRP A 199 25.39 4.01 -9.24
N ALA A 200 26.64 3.84 -9.68
CA ALA A 200 27.44 2.63 -9.51
C ALA A 200 28.12 2.52 -8.14
N ALA A 201 28.18 3.62 -7.39
CA ALA A 201 28.79 3.64 -6.08
C ALA A 201 28.00 2.76 -5.12
N MET A 202 28.62 1.65 -4.70
CA MET A 202 28.16 0.82 -3.58
C MET A 202 28.73 1.36 -2.25
N THR A 203 28.67 2.67 -2.03
CA THR A 203 29.21 3.29 -0.81
C THR A 203 28.28 3.04 0.37
N GLY A 204 28.52 1.91 1.04
CA GLY A 204 27.75 1.43 2.20
C GLY A 204 28.05 0.00 2.63
N LEU A 205 28.87 -0.76 1.89
CA LEU A 205 29.33 -2.12 2.26
C LEU A 205 30.25 -2.19 3.51
N GLU A 206 30.04 -1.33 4.49
CA GLU A 206 30.31 -1.69 5.89
C GLU A 206 29.01 -2.24 6.50
N SER A 207 28.50 -3.33 5.90
CA SER A 207 27.71 -4.30 6.67
C SER A 207 28.69 -4.88 7.69
N VAL A 208 28.87 -4.22 8.83
CA VAL A 208 29.63 -4.76 9.96
C VAL A 208 28.87 -6.02 10.37
N ARG A 209 29.26 -7.16 9.79
CA ARG A 209 28.89 -8.48 10.27
C ARG A 209 29.11 -8.43 11.77
N ARG A 210 28.01 -8.63 12.53
CA ARG A 210 27.95 -8.71 13.99
C ARG A 210 29.34 -8.80 14.60
N GLY A 211 29.88 -7.65 14.99
CA GLY A 211 31.06 -7.61 15.84
C GLY A 211 30.70 -8.39 17.09
N THR A 212 31.27 -9.59 17.23
CA THR A 212 31.23 -10.40 18.44
C THR A 212 32.00 -9.65 19.52
N GLY A 213 31.38 -8.61 20.07
CA GLY A 213 31.83 -7.86 21.23
C GLY A 213 30.75 -8.03 22.29
N GLY A 214 30.99 -8.92 23.25
CA GLY A 214 30.08 -9.22 24.35
C GLY A 214 29.87 -8.02 25.28
N ARG A 215 29.02 -7.08 24.87
CA ARG A 215 28.30 -6.21 25.81
C ARG A 215 27.14 -7.05 26.36
N SER A 216 27.03 -7.14 27.69
CA SER A 216 25.98 -7.89 28.41
C SER A 216 24.60 -7.68 27.75
N SER A 217 23.91 -8.77 27.37
CA SER A 217 22.63 -8.75 26.65
C SER A 217 21.58 -7.83 27.32
N LEU A 218 21.61 -7.76 28.65
CA LEU A 218 20.71 -6.94 29.47
C LEU A 218 20.89 -5.42 29.22
N ASN A 219 22.13 -4.96 28.99
CA ASN A 219 22.37 -3.54 28.68
C ASN A 219 21.91 -3.18 27.27
N ARG A 220 21.94 -4.15 26.34
CA ARG A 220 21.48 -3.92 24.96
C ARG A 220 19.97 -3.80 24.89
N GLU A 221 19.24 -4.69 25.58
CA GLU A 221 17.77 -4.65 25.63
C GLU A 221 17.24 -3.36 26.27
N SER A 222 17.88 -2.88 27.34
CA SER A 222 17.51 -1.59 27.95
C SER A 222 17.71 -0.44 26.98
N VAL A 223 18.85 -0.40 26.27
CA VAL A 223 19.14 0.66 25.29
C VAL A 223 18.19 0.57 24.09
N GLU A 224 17.88 -0.63 23.58
CA GLU A 224 16.90 -0.82 22.51
C GLU A 224 15.50 -0.34 22.91
N LYS A 225 15.08 -0.59 24.15
CA LYS A 225 13.81 -0.09 24.70
C LYS A 225 13.78 1.44 24.77
N ASP A 226 14.88 2.06 25.19
CA ASP A 226 15.00 3.52 25.26
C ASP A 226 15.04 4.14 23.87
N ILE A 227 15.78 3.52 22.92
CA ILE A 227 15.78 3.89 21.49
C ILE A 227 14.35 3.84 20.97
N LYS A 228 13.61 2.74 21.17
CA LYS A 228 12.23 2.61 20.71
C LYS A 228 11.29 3.66 21.30
N ALA A 229 11.46 4.01 22.58
CA ALA A 229 10.65 5.05 23.21
C ALA A 229 10.93 6.43 22.62
N GLN A 230 12.21 6.82 22.54
CA GLN A 230 12.62 8.13 22.01
C GLN A 230 12.39 8.27 20.51
N LEU A 231 12.59 7.19 19.76
CA LEU A 231 12.34 7.15 18.32
C LEU A 231 10.88 7.42 18.01
N ARG A 232 9.97 6.74 18.73
CA ARG A 232 8.53 6.98 18.60
C ARG A 232 8.15 8.43 18.92
N ASP A 233 8.80 9.04 19.90
CA ASP A 233 8.56 10.45 20.21
C ASP A 233 9.04 11.37 19.08
N ILE A 234 10.30 11.21 18.63
CA ILE A 234 10.86 11.98 17.49
C ILE A 234 9.94 11.87 16.27
N MET A 235 9.55 10.65 15.90
CA MET A 235 8.71 10.42 14.72
C MET A 235 7.30 11.01 14.87
N ARG A 236 6.79 11.18 16.10
CA ARG A 236 5.50 11.85 16.36
C ARG A 236 5.59 13.37 16.32
N THR A 237 6.75 13.94 16.69
CA THR A 237 6.92 15.39 16.81
C THR A 237 7.47 16.05 15.54
N GLU A 238 8.31 15.32 14.81
CA GLU A 238 9.01 15.84 13.63
C GLU A 238 8.17 15.70 12.36
N ASP A 239 8.51 16.51 11.37
CA ASP A 239 7.92 16.42 10.02
C ASP A 239 8.57 15.28 9.22
N LEU A 240 7.84 14.17 9.09
CA LEU A 240 8.28 12.97 8.39
C LEU A 240 8.62 13.20 6.90
N GLU A 241 8.04 14.23 6.27
CA GLU A 241 8.31 14.55 4.86
C GLU A 241 9.70 15.13 4.65
N ASN A 242 10.28 15.75 5.67
CA ASN A 242 11.53 16.50 5.59
C ASN A 242 12.67 15.94 6.47
N ILE A 243 12.36 14.96 7.33
CA ILE A 243 13.35 14.34 8.20
C ILE A 243 14.02 13.12 7.55
N THR A 244 15.35 13.14 7.53
CA THR A 244 16.21 12.03 7.09
C THR A 244 16.49 11.07 8.24
N SER A 245 16.79 9.81 7.92
CA SER A 245 17.27 8.83 8.91
C SER A 245 18.55 9.28 9.62
N LYS A 246 19.40 10.08 8.96
CA LYS A 246 20.57 10.69 9.60
C LYS A 246 20.17 11.67 10.70
N GLN A 247 19.21 12.55 10.45
CA GLN A 247 18.71 13.50 11.44
C GLN A 247 18.03 12.79 12.62
N VAL A 248 17.25 11.73 12.37
CA VAL A 248 16.68 10.91 13.43
C VAL A 248 17.76 10.29 14.31
N ARG A 249 18.81 9.71 13.70
CA ARG A 249 19.94 9.14 14.45
C ARG A 249 20.66 10.20 15.30
N THR A 250 20.95 11.38 14.74
CA THR A 250 21.55 12.49 15.50
C THR A 250 20.66 12.94 16.66
N ALA A 251 19.34 13.00 16.47
CA ALA A 251 18.40 13.35 17.53
C ALA A 251 18.37 12.27 18.64
N LEU A 252 18.42 10.98 18.28
CA LEU A 252 18.52 9.87 19.23
C LEU A 252 19.82 9.91 20.04
N GLU A 253 20.96 10.13 19.37
CA GLU A 253 22.28 10.29 20.00
C GLU A 253 22.26 11.42 21.03
N SER A 254 21.65 12.56 20.68
CA SER A 254 21.53 13.71 21.59
C SER A 254 20.62 13.45 22.79
N ARG A 255 19.58 12.62 22.66
CA ARG A 255 18.62 12.35 23.73
C ARG A 255 19.08 11.24 24.68
N ILE A 256 19.76 10.22 24.16
CA ILE A 256 20.19 9.03 24.91
C ILE A 256 21.64 9.17 25.38
N GLY A 257 22.47 9.97 24.70
CA GLY A 257 23.87 10.22 25.07
C GLY A 257 24.81 9.06 24.72
N ILE A 258 24.45 8.21 23.76
CA ILE A 258 25.24 7.03 23.32
C ILE A 258 25.45 7.11 21.80
N ASP A 259 26.63 6.71 21.31
CA ASP A 259 26.92 6.55 19.88
C ASP A 259 26.05 5.43 19.29
N MET A 260 25.30 5.72 18.22
CA MET A 260 24.29 4.82 17.64
C MET A 260 24.83 3.94 16.51
N LYS A 261 26.15 3.93 16.25
CA LYS A 261 26.75 3.10 15.18
C LYS A 261 26.38 1.61 15.25
N ASP A 262 26.35 1.02 16.45
CA ASP A 262 26.02 -0.40 16.65
C ASP A 262 24.51 -0.71 16.55
N TYR A 263 23.67 0.32 16.43
CA TYR A 263 22.22 0.22 16.40
C TYR A 263 21.62 0.71 15.09
N LYS A 264 22.45 1.06 14.10
CA LYS A 264 22.04 1.51 12.77
C LYS A 264 20.92 0.66 12.14
N GLU A 265 21.14 -0.65 12.03
CA GLU A 265 20.17 -1.59 11.48
C GLU A 265 18.90 -1.66 12.34
N TYR A 266 19.04 -1.68 13.67
CA TYR A 266 17.91 -1.70 14.60
C TYR A 266 17.06 -0.43 14.48
N ILE A 267 17.68 0.74 14.39
CA ILE A 267 17.00 2.03 14.27
C ILE A 267 16.27 2.12 12.93
N ASP A 268 16.89 1.70 11.82
CA ASP A 268 16.25 1.67 10.49
C ASP A 268 15.03 0.73 10.49
N ASN A 269 15.17 -0.46 11.08
CA ASN A 269 14.07 -1.41 11.24
C ASN A 269 12.94 -0.84 12.12
N GLU A 270 13.25 -0.31 13.30
CA GLU A 270 12.25 0.27 14.21
C GLU A 270 11.60 1.54 13.64
N MET A 271 12.32 2.33 12.83
CA MET A 271 11.75 3.46 12.09
C MET A 271 10.64 2.96 11.18
N MET A 272 10.92 1.93 10.37
CA MET A 272 9.95 1.35 9.46
C MET A 272 8.73 0.77 10.19
N VAL A 273 8.95 0.06 11.29
CA VAL A 273 7.86 -0.47 12.15
C VAL A 273 7.05 0.69 12.73
N THR A 274 7.71 1.72 13.23
CA THR A 274 7.04 2.90 13.81
C THR A 274 6.21 3.62 12.76
N MET A 275 6.73 3.82 11.54
CA MET A 275 5.94 4.39 10.44
C MET A 275 4.72 3.55 10.08
N ALA A 276 4.90 2.23 10.00
CA ALA A 276 3.78 1.31 9.74
C ALA A 276 2.70 1.43 10.82
N GLN A 277 3.11 1.62 12.08
CA GLN A 277 2.23 1.81 13.23
C GLN A 277 1.62 3.22 13.31
N MET A 278 2.19 4.21 12.60
CA MET A 278 1.74 5.59 12.61
C MET A 278 0.58 5.87 11.64
N ASP A 279 0.22 4.94 10.74
CA ASP A 279 -1.04 5.03 10.00
C ASP A 279 -2.20 4.82 10.98
N LYS A 280 -2.71 5.91 11.56
CA LYS A 280 -3.80 5.86 12.55
C LYS A 280 -5.04 5.19 11.95
N PRO A 281 -5.84 4.48 12.75
CA PRO A 281 -7.10 3.93 12.25
C PRO A 281 -8.01 5.09 11.81
N SER A 282 -8.53 5.00 10.59
CA SER A 282 -9.39 6.02 10.01
C SER A 282 -10.76 5.99 10.67
N ARG A 283 -11.16 7.08 11.32
CA ARG A 283 -12.49 7.22 11.92
C ARG A 283 -13.54 7.44 10.82
N ILE A 284 -14.31 6.40 10.50
CA ILE A 284 -15.33 6.39 9.45
C ILE A 284 -16.64 7.03 9.94
N LEU A 285 -17.05 6.65 11.14
CA LEU A 285 -18.13 7.27 11.93
C LEU A 285 -17.62 7.41 13.38
N ASP A 286 -18.36 8.13 14.23
CA ASP A 286 -17.94 8.39 15.62
C ASP A 286 -17.59 7.14 16.42
N TYR A 287 -18.21 6.00 16.09
CA TYR A 287 -18.01 4.71 16.75
C TYR A 287 -17.35 3.65 15.83
N LEU A 288 -17.02 3.97 14.58
CA LEU A 288 -16.53 3.01 13.59
C LEU A 288 -15.18 3.43 13.03
N TYR A 289 -14.17 2.62 13.29
CA TYR A 289 -12.81 2.80 12.80
C TYR A 289 -12.45 1.72 11.78
N LEU A 290 -11.69 2.13 10.75
CA LEU A 290 -11.14 1.24 9.72
C LEU A 290 -9.62 1.27 9.80
N GLY A 291 -8.97 0.11 9.85
CA GLY A 291 -7.51 0.04 9.98
C GLY A 291 -6.86 -1.23 9.44
N SER A 292 -5.56 -1.32 9.70
CA SER A 292 -4.65 -2.42 9.37
C SER A 292 -4.41 -3.32 10.60
N GLU A 293 -3.61 -4.37 10.41
CA GLU A 293 -3.15 -5.24 11.50
C GLU A 293 -2.38 -4.47 12.57
N TRP A 294 -1.63 -3.46 12.16
CA TRP A 294 -0.86 -2.61 13.07
C TRP A 294 -1.76 -1.78 13.98
N ASN A 295 -2.91 -1.32 13.48
CA ASN A 295 -3.90 -0.64 14.32
C ASN A 295 -4.52 -1.59 15.34
N ALA A 296 -4.75 -2.85 14.96
CA ALA A 296 -5.27 -3.86 15.87
C ALA A 296 -4.24 -4.28 16.94
N ALA A 297 -2.94 -4.17 16.64
CA ALA A 297 -1.86 -4.44 17.57
C ALA A 297 -1.53 -3.25 18.51
N ASN A 298 -2.14 -2.08 18.31
CA ASN A 298 -1.83 -0.87 19.08
C ASN A 298 -2.80 -0.68 20.26
N PHE A 299 -2.51 -1.32 21.40
CA PHE A 299 -3.33 -1.28 22.61
C PHE A 299 -3.64 0.15 23.11
N GLU A 300 -2.62 1.03 23.11
CA GLU A 300 -2.75 2.41 23.59
C GLU A 300 -3.76 3.21 22.75
N GLU A 301 -3.69 3.06 21.43
CA GLU A 301 -4.59 3.75 20.51
C GLU A 301 -6.01 3.18 20.54
N LEU A 302 -6.15 1.86 20.72
CA LEU A 302 -7.45 1.22 20.93
C LEU A 302 -8.14 1.76 22.19
N GLN A 303 -7.42 1.87 23.32
CA GLN A 303 -7.95 2.44 24.55
C GLN A 303 -8.31 3.92 24.39
N LYS A 304 -7.41 4.72 23.78
CA LYS A 304 -7.62 6.15 23.53
C LYS A 304 -8.87 6.42 22.70
N ASN A 305 -9.18 5.56 21.73
CA ASN A 305 -10.35 5.67 20.87
C ASN A 305 -11.62 5.02 21.46
N ASN A 306 -11.60 4.60 22.74
CA ASN A 306 -12.71 3.90 23.40
C ASN A 306 -13.19 2.67 22.60
N VAL A 307 -12.26 1.93 21.99
CA VAL A 307 -12.58 0.70 21.26
C VAL A 307 -12.87 -0.40 22.26
N GLY A 308 -14.05 -1.01 22.16
CA GLY A 308 -14.43 -2.20 22.94
C GLY A 308 -14.55 -3.47 22.09
N TYR A 309 -14.64 -3.29 20.77
CA TYR A 309 -14.92 -4.36 19.81
C TYR A 309 -13.91 -4.34 18.66
N ILE A 310 -13.49 -5.51 18.19
CA ILE A 310 -12.57 -5.65 17.07
C ILE A 310 -13.11 -6.70 16.10
N LEU A 311 -13.27 -6.31 14.83
CA LEU A 311 -13.66 -7.19 13.73
C LEU A 311 -12.42 -7.49 12.88
N ASN A 312 -11.91 -8.71 12.97
CA ASN A 312 -10.75 -9.20 12.25
C ASN A 312 -11.19 -9.92 10.97
N VAL A 313 -10.97 -9.30 9.81
CA VAL A 313 -11.34 -9.85 8.49
C VAL A 313 -10.12 -10.48 7.81
N THR A 314 -9.43 -11.40 8.50
CA THR A 314 -8.26 -12.11 7.97
C THR A 314 -8.21 -13.57 8.38
N LYS A 315 -7.66 -14.42 7.50
CA LYS A 315 -7.32 -15.81 7.82
C LYS A 315 -5.96 -15.90 8.51
N GLU A 316 -5.05 -15.02 8.13
CA GLU A 316 -3.61 -15.10 8.42
C GLU A 316 -3.14 -14.37 9.68
N ILE A 317 -4.00 -13.59 10.35
CA ILE A 317 -3.63 -12.75 11.50
C ILE A 317 -4.46 -13.13 12.71
N ASP A 318 -3.80 -13.48 13.82
CA ASP A 318 -4.50 -13.77 15.08
C ASP A 318 -4.84 -12.52 15.87
N ASN A 319 -5.72 -12.69 16.86
CA ASN A 319 -6.18 -11.60 17.71
C ASN A 319 -5.07 -11.24 18.71
N PHE A 320 -4.67 -9.96 18.74
CA PHE A 320 -3.56 -9.52 19.59
C PHE A 320 -3.92 -9.44 21.08
N PHE A 321 -5.18 -9.11 21.40
CA PHE A 321 -5.63 -8.84 22.78
C PHE A 321 -6.95 -9.56 23.13
N PRO A 322 -7.05 -10.90 22.96
CA PRO A 322 -8.32 -11.63 23.04
C PRO A 322 -9.03 -11.52 24.39
N GLU A 323 -8.28 -11.25 25.47
CA GLU A 323 -8.83 -11.10 26.83
C GLU A 323 -9.35 -9.67 27.12
N SER A 324 -8.97 -8.69 26.30
CA SER A 324 -9.25 -7.26 26.58
C SER A 324 -10.36 -6.66 25.72
N TYR A 325 -10.67 -7.26 24.56
CA TYR A 325 -11.67 -6.75 23.62
C TYR A 325 -12.60 -7.86 23.16
N SER A 326 -13.82 -7.49 22.76
CA SER A 326 -14.77 -8.40 22.15
C SER A 326 -14.42 -8.59 20.66
N TYR A 327 -14.10 -9.82 20.23
CA TYR A 327 -13.71 -10.11 18.86
C TYR A 327 -14.80 -10.79 18.04
N MET A 328 -14.83 -10.48 16.75
CA MET A 328 -15.44 -11.32 15.72
C MET A 328 -14.42 -11.56 14.61
N ASN A 329 -14.30 -12.81 14.16
CA ASN A 329 -13.30 -13.20 13.16
C ASN A 329 -14.01 -13.67 11.88
N VAL A 330 -13.69 -13.04 10.75
CA VAL A 330 -14.07 -13.48 9.41
C VAL A 330 -12.79 -13.99 8.74
N ARG A 331 -12.57 -15.30 8.82
CA ARG A 331 -11.30 -15.96 8.49
C ARG A 331 -11.12 -16.18 6.99
N VAL A 332 -10.81 -15.12 6.25
CA VAL A 332 -10.71 -15.13 4.77
C VAL A 332 -9.43 -14.49 4.22
N TYR A 333 -9.01 -14.94 3.03
CA TYR A 333 -7.92 -14.33 2.25
C TYR A 333 -8.43 -13.20 1.34
N ASP A 334 -7.54 -12.29 0.97
CA ASP A 334 -7.83 -11.17 0.05
C ASP A 334 -7.68 -11.60 -1.41
N VAL A 335 -8.58 -12.47 -1.86
CA VAL A 335 -8.64 -12.95 -3.24
C VAL A 335 -10.04 -12.74 -3.79
N GLU A 336 -10.16 -12.54 -5.10
CA GLU A 336 -11.45 -12.21 -5.76
C GLU A 336 -12.50 -13.33 -5.60
N ALA A 337 -12.05 -14.58 -5.44
CA ALA A 337 -12.93 -15.74 -5.24
C ALA A 337 -13.52 -15.84 -3.82
N THR A 338 -13.03 -15.05 -2.86
CA THR A 338 -13.53 -15.07 -1.48
C THR A 338 -14.96 -14.51 -1.42
N ASP A 339 -15.86 -15.22 -0.75
CA ASP A 339 -17.20 -14.71 -0.44
C ASP A 339 -17.20 -13.93 0.88
N LEU A 340 -17.35 -12.60 0.79
CA LEU A 340 -17.62 -11.71 1.93
C LEU A 340 -19.12 -11.40 2.08
N LEU A 341 -19.91 -11.54 1.02
CA LEU A 341 -21.33 -11.22 0.97
C LEU A 341 -22.11 -12.01 2.04
N SER A 342 -21.83 -13.31 2.20
CA SER A 342 -22.47 -14.16 3.21
C SER A 342 -22.19 -13.72 4.66
N TYR A 343 -21.08 -13.00 4.90
CA TYR A 343 -20.71 -12.53 6.23
C TYR A 343 -21.29 -11.16 6.57
N TRP A 344 -21.69 -10.34 5.60
CA TRP A 344 -22.07 -8.94 5.83
C TRP A 344 -23.26 -8.74 6.77
N ASN A 345 -24.18 -9.70 6.83
CA ASN A 345 -25.25 -9.63 7.82
C ASN A 345 -24.72 -9.82 9.25
N ASN A 346 -23.82 -10.78 9.46
CA ASN A 346 -23.24 -11.06 10.77
C ASN A 346 -22.32 -9.91 11.22
N THR A 347 -21.49 -9.38 10.31
CA THR A 347 -20.63 -8.23 10.62
C THR A 347 -21.45 -6.98 10.89
N TYR A 348 -22.57 -6.77 10.17
CA TYR A 348 -23.50 -5.67 10.45
C TYR A 348 -24.07 -5.75 11.87
N MET A 349 -24.49 -6.94 12.31
CA MET A 349 -25.02 -7.15 13.67
C MET A 349 -23.95 -6.89 14.73
N PHE A 350 -22.71 -7.32 14.49
CA PHE A 350 -21.60 -7.11 15.40
C PHE A 350 -21.20 -5.63 15.52
N ILE A 351 -21.08 -4.91 14.41
CA ILE A 351 -20.82 -3.45 14.39
C ILE A 351 -21.96 -2.71 15.09
N SER A 352 -23.21 -3.11 14.84
CA SER A 352 -24.39 -2.52 15.48
C SER A 352 -24.43 -2.76 16.99
N LYS A 353 -23.96 -3.93 17.45
CA LYS A 353 -23.83 -4.26 18.89
C LYS A 353 -22.82 -3.33 19.56
N ALA A 354 -21.65 -3.13 18.95
CA ALA A 354 -20.65 -2.19 19.45
C ALA A 354 -21.24 -0.78 19.59
N ARG A 355 -21.88 -0.28 18.52
CA ARG A 355 -22.55 1.04 18.54
C ARG A 355 -23.56 1.17 19.68
N LYS A 356 -24.44 0.18 19.87
CA LYS A 356 -25.47 0.21 20.93
C LYS A 356 -24.89 0.18 22.34
N SER A 357 -23.69 -0.38 22.52
CA SER A 357 -23.00 -0.40 23.81
C SER A 357 -22.31 0.93 24.16
N GLY A 358 -22.29 1.90 23.25
CA GLY A 358 -21.56 3.17 23.42
C GLY A 358 -20.05 3.06 23.27
N GLN A 359 -19.54 1.89 22.88
CA GLN A 359 -18.12 1.65 22.59
C GLN A 359 -17.85 1.72 21.08
N ALA A 360 -16.63 2.12 20.72
CA ALA A 360 -16.18 2.08 19.34
C ALA A 360 -15.79 0.66 18.90
N ILE A 361 -15.79 0.44 17.59
CA ILE A 361 -15.31 -0.78 16.94
C ILE A 361 -14.23 -0.47 15.93
N LEU A 362 -13.15 -1.27 15.95
CA LEU A 362 -12.16 -1.32 14.88
C LEU A 362 -12.48 -2.47 13.93
N VAL A 363 -12.63 -2.18 12.65
CA VAL A 363 -12.69 -3.18 11.57
C VAL A 363 -11.35 -3.18 10.85
N HIS A 364 -10.62 -4.30 10.90
CA HIS A 364 -9.30 -4.38 10.28
C HIS A 364 -9.13 -5.62 9.39
N CYS A 365 -8.18 -5.50 8.46
CA CYS A 365 -7.62 -6.64 7.76
C CYS A 365 -6.08 -6.55 7.87
N LYS A 366 -5.34 -7.04 6.88
CA LYS A 366 -3.87 -6.85 6.86
C LYS A 366 -3.48 -5.38 6.65
N MET A 367 -3.85 -4.80 5.50
CA MET A 367 -3.44 -3.43 5.13
C MET A 367 -4.51 -2.36 5.39
N GLY A 368 -5.75 -2.76 5.73
CA GLY A 368 -6.85 -1.81 5.84
C GLY A 368 -7.30 -1.21 4.50
N VAL A 369 -7.14 -1.97 3.40
CA VAL A 369 -7.36 -1.50 2.01
C VAL A 369 -8.59 -2.15 1.36
N SER A 370 -8.69 -3.48 1.41
CA SER A 370 -9.68 -4.27 0.66
C SER A 370 -10.71 -4.93 1.58
N ARG A 371 -10.42 -6.09 2.19
CA ARG A 371 -11.36 -6.89 3.01
C ARG A 371 -12.14 -6.08 4.08
N SER A 372 -11.42 -5.37 4.95
CA SER A 372 -12.05 -4.57 6.00
C SER A 372 -12.81 -3.37 5.45
N ALA A 373 -12.29 -2.75 4.40
CA ALA A 373 -12.95 -1.63 3.75
C ALA A 373 -14.27 -2.06 3.07
N SER A 374 -14.29 -3.17 2.34
CA SER A 374 -15.50 -3.75 1.76
C SER A 374 -16.58 -4.00 2.82
N THR A 375 -16.17 -4.52 3.97
CA THR A 375 -17.09 -4.77 5.10
C THR A 375 -17.64 -3.48 5.69
N VAL A 376 -16.81 -2.44 5.81
CA VAL A 376 -17.25 -1.11 6.26
C VAL A 376 -18.19 -0.45 5.24
N ILE A 377 -17.90 -0.55 3.94
CA ILE A 377 -18.75 -0.01 2.87
C ILE A 377 -20.12 -0.69 2.90
N ALA A 378 -20.17 -2.03 2.98
CA ALA A 378 -21.41 -2.77 3.11
C ALA A 378 -22.20 -2.37 4.37
N TYR A 379 -21.51 -2.14 5.50
CA TYR A 379 -22.15 -1.62 6.71
C TYR A 379 -22.78 -0.24 6.48
N LEU A 380 -22.07 0.69 5.84
CA LEU A 380 -22.58 2.03 5.56
C LEU A 380 -23.79 2.02 4.62
N MET A 381 -23.74 1.22 3.55
CA MET A 381 -24.87 1.04 2.63
C MET A 381 -26.13 0.62 3.38
N LYS A 382 -26.02 -0.41 4.24
CA LYS A 382 -27.16 -0.90 5.02
C LYS A 382 -27.59 0.06 6.14
N GLN A 383 -26.64 0.67 6.83
CA GLN A 383 -26.93 1.46 8.03
C GLN A 383 -27.41 2.89 7.73
N GLN A 384 -26.87 3.50 6.68
CA GLN A 384 -27.19 4.88 6.30
C GLN A 384 -28.12 4.95 5.09
N GLY A 385 -28.44 3.82 4.45
CA GLY A 385 -29.22 3.78 3.21
C GLY A 385 -28.46 4.38 2.02
N TRP A 386 -27.12 4.40 2.09
CA TRP A 386 -26.28 5.00 1.06
C TRP A 386 -26.15 4.09 -0.15
N THR A 387 -26.04 4.68 -1.34
CA THR A 387 -25.61 3.94 -2.53
C THR A 387 -24.17 3.47 -2.37
N LEU A 388 -23.77 2.46 -3.17
CA LEU A 388 -22.38 1.99 -3.18
C LEU A 388 -21.39 3.14 -3.41
N ASP A 389 -21.67 4.02 -4.37
CA ASP A 389 -20.79 5.14 -4.69
C ASP A 389 -20.67 6.13 -3.53
N GLN A 390 -21.78 6.45 -2.86
CA GLN A 390 -21.78 7.32 -1.67
C GLN A 390 -20.94 6.71 -0.54
N ALA A 391 -21.17 5.43 -0.23
CA ALA A 391 -20.45 4.74 0.83
C ALA A 391 -18.95 4.60 0.52
N LEU A 392 -18.60 4.23 -0.71
CA LEU A 392 -17.23 4.08 -1.16
C LEU A 392 -16.48 5.42 -1.14
N ASN A 393 -17.10 6.49 -1.63
CA ASN A 393 -16.50 7.82 -1.62
C ASN A 393 -16.30 8.35 -0.18
N HIS A 394 -17.30 8.21 0.69
CA HIS A 394 -17.18 8.63 2.10
C HIS A 394 -16.04 7.92 2.83
N VAL A 395 -15.86 6.62 2.56
CA VAL A 395 -14.76 5.85 3.14
C VAL A 395 -13.41 6.30 2.55
N ARG A 396 -13.32 6.53 1.25
CA ARG A 396 -12.10 7.02 0.59
C ARG A 396 -11.68 8.41 1.04
N GLU A 397 -12.62 9.31 1.29
CA GLU A 397 -12.33 10.64 1.85
C GLU A 397 -11.63 10.55 3.21
N ARG A 398 -11.93 9.50 3.99
CA ARG A 398 -11.35 9.28 5.33
C ARG A 398 -10.15 8.34 5.32
N ARG A 399 -10.04 7.50 4.28
CA ARG A 399 -8.94 6.56 4.07
C ARG A 399 -8.71 6.39 2.56
N SER A 400 -7.89 7.27 2.00
CA SER A 400 -7.66 7.39 0.54
C SER A 400 -7.12 6.11 -0.10
N ILE A 401 -6.45 5.25 0.67
CA ILE A 401 -5.90 3.98 0.21
C ILE A 401 -6.95 2.88 0.02
N VAL A 402 -8.24 3.13 0.33
CA VAL A 402 -9.29 2.12 0.23
C VAL A 402 -9.56 1.71 -1.21
N GLN A 403 -9.36 0.42 -1.46
CA GLN A 403 -9.52 -0.21 -2.76
C GLN A 403 -9.89 -1.70 -2.57
N PRO A 404 -11.19 -2.01 -2.42
CA PRO A 404 -11.70 -3.38 -2.51
C PRO A 404 -11.20 -4.07 -3.79
N ASN A 405 -10.87 -5.35 -3.71
CA ASN A 405 -10.60 -6.14 -4.91
C ASN A 405 -11.87 -6.28 -5.78
N GLU A 406 -11.70 -6.65 -7.05
CA GLU A 406 -12.80 -6.72 -8.03
C GLU A 406 -13.90 -7.71 -7.63
N GLY A 407 -13.55 -8.83 -7.00
CA GLY A 407 -14.51 -9.79 -6.48
C GLY A 407 -15.41 -9.18 -5.40
N PHE A 408 -14.82 -8.40 -4.49
CA PHE A 408 -15.57 -7.72 -3.44
C PHE A 408 -16.39 -6.55 -3.98
N LEU A 409 -15.92 -5.81 -4.99
CA LEU A 409 -16.72 -4.79 -5.65
C LEU A 409 -17.97 -5.39 -6.30
N LYS A 410 -17.85 -6.52 -7.00
CA LYS A 410 -19.00 -7.25 -7.57
C LYS A 410 -19.99 -7.68 -6.48
N GLN A 411 -19.49 -8.17 -5.36
CA GLN A 411 -20.32 -8.52 -4.22
C GLN A 411 -21.02 -7.29 -3.61
N LEU A 412 -20.34 -6.15 -3.52
CA LEU A 412 -20.93 -4.89 -3.04
C LEU A 412 -22.04 -4.39 -3.98
N HIS A 413 -21.87 -4.50 -5.30
CA HIS A 413 -22.95 -4.24 -6.26
C HIS A 413 -24.14 -5.18 -6.06
N THR A 414 -23.87 -6.48 -5.88
CA THR A 414 -24.91 -7.47 -5.61
C THR A 414 -25.67 -7.13 -4.34
N TYR A 415 -24.97 -6.75 -3.29
CA TYR A 415 -25.55 -6.33 -2.02
C TYR A 415 -26.36 -5.03 -2.13
N SER A 416 -25.90 -4.07 -2.94
CA SER A 416 -26.70 -2.87 -3.25
C SER A 416 -28.05 -3.23 -3.87
N GLY A 417 -28.09 -4.23 -4.75
CA GLY A 417 -29.32 -4.74 -5.36
C GLY A 417 -30.23 -5.47 -4.37
N ILE A 418 -29.66 -6.16 -3.38
CA ILE A 418 -30.43 -6.81 -2.30
C ILE A 418 -31.06 -5.77 -1.37
N LEU A 419 -30.36 -4.66 -1.08
CA LEU A 419 -30.85 -3.62 -0.18
C LEU A 419 -31.94 -2.72 -0.79
N ASN A 420 -31.92 -2.49 -2.12
CA ASN A 420 -32.85 -1.62 -2.83
C ASN A 420 -33.67 -2.39 -3.89
N PRO A 421 -34.73 -3.12 -3.48
CA PRO A 421 -35.59 -3.85 -4.43
C PRO A 421 -36.44 -2.93 -5.34
N GLU A 422 -36.57 -1.64 -5.01
CA GLU A 422 -37.46 -0.70 -5.72
C GLU A 422 -36.95 -0.24 -7.10
N ILE A 423 -35.71 -0.54 -7.50
CA ILE A 423 -35.19 -0.21 -8.85
C ILE A 423 -35.57 -1.31 -9.89
N ARG A 424 -36.28 -2.37 -9.49
CA ARG A 424 -36.85 -3.36 -10.41
C ARG A 424 -38.35 -3.15 -10.61
N GLN A 425 -38.72 -2.09 -11.32
CA GLN A 425 -39.94 -2.11 -12.14
C GLN A 425 -39.60 -1.73 -13.57
N PRO A 426 -39.73 -2.64 -14.56
CA PRO A 426 -39.83 -2.19 -15.94
C PRO A 426 -41.16 -1.46 -16.09
N SER A 427 -41.09 -0.16 -16.30
CA SER A 427 -42.20 0.68 -16.75
C SER A 427 -42.63 0.27 -18.16
N VAL A 428 -43.46 -0.77 -18.25
CA VAL A 428 -44.29 -0.99 -19.43
C VAL A 428 -45.48 -0.06 -19.30
N HIS A 429 -45.41 1.06 -20.01
CA HIS A 429 -46.55 1.93 -20.24
C HIS A 429 -47.67 1.12 -20.91
N ASN A 430 -48.81 1.03 -20.21
CA ASN A 430 -50.10 0.74 -20.83
C ASN A 430 -50.60 2.01 -21.55
N GLU A 431 -50.69 1.96 -22.87
CA GLU A 431 -51.72 2.68 -23.62
C GLU A 431 -52.41 1.71 -24.60
N ALA A 432 -53.66 1.41 -24.25
CA ALA A 432 -54.83 1.10 -25.06
C ALA A 432 -54.70 0.25 -26.35
N ALA A 433 -55.37 -0.92 -26.30
CA ALA A 433 -56.59 -1.23 -27.07
C ALA A 433 -56.59 -2.62 -27.73
N THR A 434 -57.78 -3.24 -27.59
CA THR A 434 -58.39 -4.32 -28.39
C THR A 434 -57.96 -5.78 -28.16
N GLY A 435 -58.91 -6.53 -27.60
CA GLY A 435 -59.39 -7.77 -28.21
C GLY A 435 -59.01 -9.07 -27.50
N SER A 436 -60.04 -9.74 -26.94
CA SER A 436 -60.29 -11.21 -26.89
C SER A 436 -59.14 -12.14 -26.48
N GLU A 437 -59.27 -13.21 -25.70
CA GLU A 437 -60.34 -14.03 -25.12
C GLU A 437 -59.54 -15.16 -24.42
N GLN A 438 -60.04 -15.70 -23.28
CA GLN A 438 -59.88 -17.10 -22.83
C GLN A 438 -58.44 -17.64 -22.60
N GLU A 439 -58.08 -18.58 -21.73
CA GLU A 439 -58.70 -19.40 -20.70
C GLU A 439 -57.55 -20.12 -19.96
N GLN A 440 -57.79 -20.50 -18.70
CA GLN A 440 -57.31 -21.73 -18.01
C GLN A 440 -55.79 -21.90 -17.77
N LYS A 441 -55.35 -21.85 -16.49
CA LYS A 441 -55.20 -22.97 -15.52
C LYS A 441 -54.13 -23.99 -15.94
N GLU A 442 -53.08 -24.13 -15.12
CA GLU A 442 -52.81 -25.36 -14.36
C GLU A 442 -51.69 -25.16 -13.33
N GLU A 443 -51.96 -25.60 -12.11
CA GLU A 443 -51.04 -25.84 -11.00
C GLU A 443 -50.35 -27.19 -11.20
N ASP A 444 -49.10 -27.33 -10.76
CA ASP A 444 -48.60 -28.43 -9.90
C ASP A 444 -47.07 -28.26 -9.75
N SER A 445 -46.53 -27.96 -8.56
CA SER A 445 -46.36 -28.83 -7.37
C SER A 445 -45.28 -29.91 -7.61
N GLU A 446 -44.14 -29.75 -6.95
CA GLU A 446 -43.41 -30.77 -6.17
C GLU A 446 -41.96 -30.35 -5.89
N SER A 447 -41.66 -30.29 -4.60
CA SER A 447 -40.35 -30.51 -3.99
C SER A 447 -40.50 -31.76 -3.10
N PRO A 448 -39.50 -32.24 -2.35
CA PRO A 448 -38.05 -32.00 -2.35
C PRO A 448 -37.28 -33.34 -2.41
N GLU A 449 -35.94 -33.33 -2.34
CA GLU A 449 -35.25 -34.44 -1.66
C GLU A 449 -33.83 -34.04 -1.22
N GLU A 450 -33.56 -34.30 0.06
CA GLU A 450 -32.29 -34.21 0.77
C GLU A 450 -31.47 -35.48 0.53
N GLU A 451 -30.14 -35.39 0.54
CA GLU A 451 -29.32 -36.50 1.06
C GLU A 451 -27.96 -36.02 1.59
N SER A 452 -27.71 -36.40 2.84
CA SER A 452 -26.44 -36.36 3.59
C SER A 452 -25.60 -37.62 3.26
N SER A 453 -24.26 -37.66 3.30
CA SER A 453 -23.47 -37.77 4.54
C SER A 453 -22.07 -38.41 4.32
N TYR A 454 -21.14 -38.17 5.28
CA TYR A 454 -19.89 -38.90 5.70
C TYR A 454 -18.70 -39.01 4.70
N GLU A 455 -17.39 -39.04 5.05
CA GLU A 455 -16.57 -38.95 6.28
C GLU A 455 -15.06 -38.77 5.93
N GLU A 456 -14.32 -38.03 6.77
CA GLU A 456 -12.95 -38.19 7.34
C GLU A 456 -11.59 -38.36 6.58
N GLU A 457 -10.56 -37.93 7.35
CA GLU A 457 -9.08 -38.03 7.28
C GLU A 457 -8.27 -37.08 6.36
N GLU A 458 -7.01 -36.74 6.62
CA GLU A 458 -6.23 -36.31 7.79
C GLU A 458 -4.90 -35.79 7.18
N THR A 459 -4.29 -34.76 7.78
CA THR A 459 -2.87 -34.34 7.61
C THR A 459 -2.33 -33.94 6.21
N ASP A 460 -1.93 -32.67 6.08
CA ASP A 460 -0.57 -32.34 5.61
C ASP A 460 -0.09 -31.02 6.23
N VAL A 461 0.55 -31.17 7.39
CA VAL A 461 1.27 -30.11 8.10
C VAL A 461 2.62 -29.96 7.42
N ARG A 462 2.74 -29.07 6.42
CA ARG A 462 4.00 -28.42 5.98
C ARG A 462 3.74 -27.57 4.73
N LYS A 463 3.54 -26.24 4.90
CA LYS A 463 3.95 -25.23 3.89
C LYS A 463 3.81 -23.75 4.29
N CYS A 464 3.27 -23.38 5.45
CA CYS A 464 3.15 -21.97 5.84
C CYS A 464 4.31 -21.41 6.70
N HIS A 465 5.48 -22.08 6.75
CA HIS A 465 6.62 -21.60 7.54
C HIS A 465 7.52 -20.58 6.81
N ILE A 466 7.38 -20.36 5.50
CA ILE A 466 8.38 -19.58 4.74
C ILE A 466 8.11 -18.05 4.77
N ILE A 467 6.85 -17.62 4.85
CA ILE A 467 6.50 -16.18 4.82
C ILE A 467 6.63 -15.54 6.22
N LEU A 468 6.34 -16.29 7.28
CA LEU A 468 6.61 -15.87 8.65
C LEU A 468 8.11 -15.95 9.00
N MET A 469 8.88 -16.90 8.43
CA MET A 469 10.34 -16.91 8.60
C MET A 469 11.01 -15.69 7.96
N LEU A 470 10.57 -15.22 6.79
CA LEU A 470 11.24 -14.10 6.13
C LEU A 470 11.02 -12.75 6.84
N LEU A 471 9.88 -12.53 7.52
CA LEU A 471 9.69 -11.30 8.31
C LEU A 471 10.18 -11.42 9.76
N SER A 472 10.20 -12.62 10.35
CA SER A 472 10.79 -12.82 11.68
C SER A 472 12.32 -12.91 11.68
N LEU A 473 12.95 -13.30 10.55
CA LEU A 473 14.42 -13.30 10.41
C LEU A 473 15.02 -11.89 10.27
N PHE A 474 14.23 -10.88 9.88
CA PHE A 474 14.71 -9.50 9.74
C PHE A 474 14.54 -8.63 10.99
N PHE A 475 13.70 -9.02 11.97
CA PHE A 475 13.32 -8.14 13.08
C PHE A 475 13.69 -8.61 14.50
N TYR A 476 14.28 -9.80 14.69
CA TYR A 476 14.90 -10.17 15.97
C TYR A 476 16.00 -11.22 15.77
N PRO A 477 17.21 -11.05 16.34
CA PRO A 477 18.19 -12.12 16.32
C PRO A 477 17.91 -13.17 17.39
N LYS A 478 17.76 -14.44 16.97
CA LYS A 478 17.85 -15.58 17.90
C LYS A 478 19.27 -15.70 18.47
N SER A 479 19.42 -15.48 19.77
CA SER A 479 20.51 -16.07 20.56
C SER A 479 20.07 -16.26 22.00
N MET A 480 19.27 -17.29 22.27
CA MET A 480 19.24 -17.94 23.59
C MET A 480 18.63 -19.33 23.48
N PHE A 481 19.45 -20.35 23.27
CA PHE A 481 19.20 -21.71 23.75
C PHE A 481 20.57 -22.31 24.07
N ILE A 482 21.01 -22.09 25.31
CA ILE A 482 22.06 -22.87 25.95
C ILE A 482 21.40 -24.15 26.47
N SER A 483 22.03 -25.26 26.11
CA SER A 483 21.90 -26.63 26.60
C SER A 483 21.58 -26.77 28.08
N MET A 484 20.72 -27.75 28.43
CA MET A 484 21.02 -28.70 29.51
C MET A 484 20.50 -30.11 29.13
N PRO A 485 21.12 -31.17 29.67
CA PRO A 485 21.27 -32.45 28.98
C PRO A 485 20.24 -33.51 29.39
N LEU A 486 20.05 -34.45 28.46
CA LEU A 486 19.55 -35.83 28.53
C LEU A 486 18.43 -36.16 29.54
#